data_AF-A0A968FXP8-F1
#
_entry.id   AF-A0A968FXP8-F1
#
_cell.length_a   1.000
_cell.length_b   1.000
_cell.length_c   1.000
_cell.angle_alpha   90.00
_cell.angle_beta   90.00
_cell.angle_gamma   90.00
#
_symmetry.space_group_name_H-M   'P 1'
#
loop_
_entity.id
_entity.type
_entity.pdbx_description
1 polymer ?
#
loop_
_entity_poly.entity_id
_entity_poly.type
_entity_poly.pdbx_seq_one_letter_code
_entity_poly.pdbx_strand_id
1 'polypeptide(L)'
;SNPLRDLGGHGLRLQYKHDGPEGLYWVNYFDYAEDFRADFGLEKRTDYRQLNAAYGKKWYRQIRRRDQGKSRIRGYIVGNLIQNNEGEQIENGLDLWGEFRGTLQTVFRLGFRIKERA
;
A
#
# COMPACT_ATOMS: atom_id res chain seq x y z
N SER A 1 1.06 -26.15 31.86
CA SER A 1 1.96 -25.68 30.78
C SER A 1 2.30 -24.22 31.03
N ASN A 2 3.55 -23.80 30.81
CA ASN A 2 4.04 -22.48 31.21
C ASN A 2 3.65 -21.43 30.14
N PRO A 3 2.82 -20.41 30.44
CA PRO A 3 2.25 -19.49 29.45
C PRO A 3 3.25 -18.46 28.86
N LEU A 4 4.53 -18.54 29.23
CA LEU A 4 5.58 -17.60 28.82
C LEU A 4 6.44 -18.09 27.63
N ARG A 5 6.13 -19.25 27.03
CA ARG A 5 6.97 -19.84 25.96
C ARG A 5 6.66 -19.39 24.53
N ASP A 6 5.49 -18.81 24.25
CA ASP A 6 5.07 -18.46 22.87
C ASP A 6 5.03 -16.95 22.57
N LEU A 7 5.74 -16.09 23.32
CA LEU A 7 5.85 -14.66 22.99
C LEU A 7 6.89 -14.38 21.87
N GLY A 8 7.06 -15.30 20.93
CA GLY A 8 8.17 -15.36 19.96
C GLY A 8 7.80 -15.03 18.52
N GLY A 9 6.66 -14.35 18.29
CA GLY A 9 6.25 -13.95 16.95
C GLY A 9 7.26 -13.01 16.29
N HIS A 10 7.48 -13.19 14.99
CA HIS A 10 8.31 -12.30 14.18
C HIS A 10 7.45 -11.45 13.25
N GLY A 11 7.98 -10.28 12.91
CA GLY A 11 7.42 -9.42 11.89
C GLY A 11 8.50 -9.06 10.88
N LEU A 12 8.27 -9.38 9.61
CA LEU A 12 9.12 -8.98 8.50
C LEU A 12 8.38 -7.98 7.62
N ARG A 13 9.05 -6.87 7.32
CA ARG A 13 8.56 -5.87 6.37
C ARG A 13 9.63 -5.57 5.34
N LEU A 14 9.34 -5.90 4.09
CA LEU A 14 10.16 -5.57 2.93
C LEU A 14 9.46 -4.49 2.12
N GLN A 15 10.19 -3.43 1.78
CA GLN A 15 9.65 -2.34 0.98
C GLN A 15 10.67 -1.90 -0.05
N TYR A 16 10.19 -1.76 -1.28
CA TYR A 16 10.90 -1.11 -2.35
C TYR A 16 10.01 -0.02 -2.95
N LYS A 17 10.58 1.16 -3.20
CA LYS A 17 9.86 2.27 -3.82
C LYS A 17 10.76 3.00 -4.80
N HIS A 18 10.22 3.23 -5.99
CA HIS A 18 10.77 4.12 -7.00
C HIS A 18 9.77 5.24 -7.31
N ASP A 19 10.19 6.51 -7.15
CA ASP A 19 9.40 7.71 -7.50
C ASP A 19 10.21 8.59 -8.47
N GLY A 20 10.37 8.10 -9.71
CA GLY A 20 11.07 8.83 -10.78
C GLY A 20 10.20 9.90 -11.46
N PRO A 21 10.77 10.69 -12.39
CA PRO A 21 10.03 11.72 -13.10
C PRO A 21 8.84 11.18 -13.90
N GLU A 22 9.02 10.10 -14.65
CA GLU A 22 8.02 9.60 -15.61
C GLU A 22 7.08 8.53 -15.03
N GLY A 23 7.45 7.96 -13.89
CA GLY A 23 6.75 6.81 -13.34
C GLY A 23 6.96 6.61 -11.86
N LEU A 24 6.08 5.81 -11.28
CA LEU A 24 6.19 5.32 -9.92
C LEU A 24 5.93 3.82 -9.93
N TYR A 25 6.63 3.13 -9.04
CA TYR A 25 6.28 1.77 -8.68
C TYR A 25 6.77 1.50 -7.27
N TRP A 26 6.05 0.66 -6.57
CA TRP A 26 6.47 0.17 -5.26
C TRP A 26 5.96 -1.24 -5.06
N VAL A 27 6.67 -1.97 -4.22
CA VAL A 27 6.26 -3.28 -3.74
C VAL A 27 6.52 -3.31 -2.25
N ASN A 28 5.51 -3.70 -1.49
CA ASN A 28 5.57 -3.90 -0.06
C ASN A 28 5.15 -5.35 0.22
N TYR A 29 5.97 -6.06 0.98
CA TYR A 29 5.65 -7.37 1.52
C TYR A 29 5.71 -7.29 3.03
N PHE A 30 4.67 -7.83 3.67
CA PHE A 30 4.54 -7.94 5.11
C PHE A 30 4.29 -9.40 5.45
N ASP A 31 4.96 -9.88 6.49
CA ASP A 31 4.80 -11.22 7.04
C ASP A 31 4.79 -11.08 8.55
N TYR A 32 3.63 -11.30 9.16
CA TYR A 32 3.43 -11.14 10.59
C TYR A 32 2.91 -12.43 11.20
N ALA A 33 3.63 -12.92 12.21
CA ALA A 33 3.18 -14.02 13.02
C ALA A 33 2.03 -13.60 13.95
N GLU A 34 1.22 -14.58 14.36
CA GLU A 34 0.03 -14.39 15.21
C GLU A 34 0.34 -13.59 16.49
N ASP A 35 1.52 -13.82 17.07
CA ASP A 35 1.97 -13.23 18.33
C ASP A 35 2.73 -11.91 18.18
N PHE A 36 2.94 -11.42 16.95
CA PHE A 36 3.54 -10.10 16.73
C PHE A 36 2.50 -9.01 17.05
N ARG A 37 2.40 -8.66 18.34
CA ARG A 37 1.47 -7.63 18.84
C ARG A 37 1.77 -6.27 18.21
N ALA A 38 1.02 -5.89 17.17
CA ALA A 38 0.94 -4.52 16.70
C ALA A 38 -0.26 -3.76 17.29
N ASP A 39 -1.09 -4.44 18.09
CA ASP A 39 -2.31 -3.88 18.64
C ASP A 39 -2.40 -4.12 20.17
N PHE A 40 -3.09 -3.22 20.87
CA PHE A 40 -3.28 -3.27 22.32
C PHE A 40 -4.36 -4.31 22.74
N GLY A 41 -4.55 -5.38 21.96
CA GLY A 41 -5.52 -6.45 22.25
C GLY A 41 -6.97 -6.14 21.84
N LEU A 42 -7.18 -5.35 20.79
CA LEU A 42 -8.48 -4.95 20.25
C LEU A 42 -8.81 -5.58 18.88
N GLU A 43 -7.82 -6.10 18.15
CA GLU A 43 -7.94 -6.80 16.88
C GLU A 43 -7.71 -8.30 17.07
N LYS A 44 -8.37 -9.09 16.22
CA LYS A 44 -8.27 -10.54 16.20
C LYS A 44 -6.82 -10.92 15.92
N ARG A 45 -6.26 -11.86 16.69
CA ARG A 45 -5.01 -12.54 16.36
C ARG A 45 -5.13 -13.10 14.95
N THR A 46 -4.45 -12.48 14.00
CA THR A 46 -4.46 -12.95 12.62
C THR A 46 -3.06 -12.78 12.13
N ASP A 47 -2.38 -13.90 12.09
CA ASP A 47 -1.18 -14.07 11.32
C ASP A 47 -1.51 -13.81 9.84
N TYR A 48 -0.70 -12.97 9.18
CA TYR A 48 -0.96 -12.66 7.79
C TYR A 48 0.29 -12.36 7.00
N ARG A 49 0.18 -12.69 5.72
CA ARG A 49 1.08 -12.24 4.67
C ARG A 49 0.34 -11.27 3.79
N GLN A 50 0.94 -10.12 3.53
CA GLN A 50 0.38 -9.11 2.65
C GLN A 50 1.38 -8.72 1.57
N LEU A 51 0.93 -8.75 0.33
CA LEU A 51 1.61 -8.17 -0.81
C LEU A 51 0.81 -6.95 -1.30
N ASN A 52 1.47 -5.80 -1.37
CA ASN A 52 0.94 -4.58 -1.97
C ASN A 52 1.91 -4.11 -3.05
N ALA A 53 1.46 -4.08 -4.29
CA ALA A 53 2.28 -3.64 -5.42
C ALA A 53 1.55 -2.55 -6.19
N ALA A 54 2.30 -1.56 -6.67
CA ALA A 54 1.75 -0.53 -7.52
C ALA A 54 2.66 -0.19 -8.69
N TYR A 55 2.02 0.27 -9.75
CA TYR A 55 2.67 0.77 -10.94
C TYR A 55 1.87 1.95 -11.49
N GLY A 56 2.58 2.97 -11.96
CA GLY A 56 1.93 4.18 -12.44
C GLY A 56 2.83 5.09 -13.25
N LYS A 57 2.18 6.00 -13.97
CA LYS A 57 2.80 7.00 -14.82
C LYS A 57 2.54 8.40 -14.28
N LYS A 58 3.43 9.31 -14.62
CA LYS A 58 3.38 10.71 -14.20
C LYS A 58 3.52 11.60 -15.42
N TRP A 59 2.75 12.68 -15.42
CA TRP A 59 2.79 13.69 -16.46
C TRP A 59 2.93 15.05 -15.80
N TYR A 60 4.00 15.77 -16.12
CA TYR A 60 4.16 17.16 -15.72
C TYR A 60 3.44 18.05 -16.74
N ARG A 61 2.64 18.98 -16.24
CA ARG A 61 1.87 19.90 -17.07
C ARG A 61 2.06 21.31 -16.51
N GLN A 62 2.32 22.27 -17.38
CA GLN A 62 2.30 23.68 -17.00
C GLN A 62 0.86 24.18 -17.09
N ILE A 63 0.16 24.22 -15.95
CA ILE A 63 -1.27 24.61 -15.90
C ILE A 63 -1.41 26.14 -15.92
N ARG A 64 -0.41 26.87 -15.41
CA ARG A 64 -0.35 28.34 -15.44
C ARG A 64 1.02 28.81 -15.91
N ARG A 65 1.12 29.99 -16.53
CA ARG A 65 2.43 30.55 -16.95
C ARG A 65 3.45 30.62 -15.80
N ARG A 66 3.00 30.89 -14.56
CA ARG A 66 3.84 30.92 -13.35
C ARG A 66 4.13 29.55 -12.70
N ASP A 67 3.61 28.46 -13.26
CA ASP A 67 3.70 27.11 -12.68
C ASP A 67 5.07 26.45 -12.88
N GLN A 68 5.86 26.91 -13.86
CA GLN A 68 7.20 26.36 -14.16
C GLN A 68 7.26 24.82 -14.29
N GLY A 69 6.16 24.19 -14.71
CA GLY A 69 6.07 22.72 -14.84
C GLY A 69 5.98 21.95 -13.52
N LYS A 70 5.67 22.61 -12.40
CA LYS A 70 5.58 21.97 -11.07
C LYS A 70 4.27 21.21 -10.86
N SER A 71 3.20 21.51 -11.61
CA SER A 71 1.98 20.71 -11.54
C SER A 71 2.16 19.35 -12.21
N ARG A 72 1.59 18.32 -11.59
CA ARG A 72 1.65 16.95 -12.09
C ARG A 72 0.34 16.21 -11.97
N ILE A 73 0.08 15.37 -12.95
CA ILE A 73 -0.96 14.35 -12.93
C ILE A 73 -0.26 13.00 -12.77
N ARG A 74 -0.80 12.12 -11.95
CA ARG A 74 -0.32 10.76 -11.76
C ARG A 74 -1.50 9.81 -11.89
N GLY A 75 -1.33 8.75 -12.68
CA GLY A 75 -2.27 7.65 -12.78
C GLY A 75 -1.56 6.39 -12.33
N TYR A 76 -2.15 5.61 -11.43
CA TYR A 76 -1.53 4.39 -10.93
C TYR A 76 -2.55 3.35 -10.51
N ILE A 77 -2.14 2.09 -10.61
CA ILE A 77 -2.89 0.93 -10.16
C ILE A 77 -2.22 0.34 -8.93
N VAL A 78 -2.99 -0.25 -8.03
CA VAL A 78 -2.49 -0.91 -6.82
C VAL A 78 -3.15 -2.27 -6.68
N GLY A 79 -2.36 -3.34 -6.71
CA GLY A 79 -2.80 -4.69 -6.36
C GLY A 79 -2.52 -4.96 -4.89
N ASN A 80 -3.48 -5.61 -4.22
CA ASN A 80 -3.39 -6.02 -2.83
C ASN A 80 -3.78 -7.49 -2.71
N LEU A 81 -2.94 -8.28 -2.07
CA LEU A 81 -3.25 -9.66 -1.68
C LEU A 81 -2.92 -9.81 -0.19
N ILE A 82 -3.86 -10.34 0.57
CA ILE A 82 -3.70 -10.69 1.98
C ILE A 82 -4.11 -12.14 2.16
N GLN A 83 -3.23 -12.93 2.78
CA GLN A 83 -3.42 -14.34 3.07
C GLN A 83 -3.09 -14.61 4.54
N ASN A 84 -3.69 -15.63 5.15
CA ASN A 84 -3.18 -16.18 6.42
C ASN A 84 -1.90 -17.00 6.17
N ASN A 85 -1.19 -17.47 7.21
CA ASN A 85 0.02 -18.28 6.99
C ASN A 85 -0.26 -19.67 6.40
N GLU A 86 -1.49 -20.16 6.52
CA GLU A 86 -1.97 -21.39 5.89
C GLU A 86 -2.18 -21.23 4.38
N GLY A 87 -2.11 -19.99 3.86
CA GLY A 87 -2.23 -19.66 2.45
C GLY A 87 -3.65 -19.36 1.98
N GLU A 88 -4.63 -19.38 2.89
CA GLU A 88 -6.00 -18.99 2.59
C GLU A 88 -6.08 -17.48 2.34
N GLN A 89 -6.78 -17.11 1.27
CA GLN A 89 -6.96 -15.72 0.90
C GLN A 89 -7.95 -15.05 1.86
N ILE A 90 -7.47 -14.05 2.60
CA ILE A 90 -8.29 -13.18 3.43
C ILE A 90 -8.92 -12.09 2.56
N GLU A 91 -8.10 -11.51 1.69
CA GLU A 91 -8.50 -10.36 0.88
C GLU A 91 -7.69 -10.28 -0.42
N ASN A 92 -8.37 -9.90 -1.49
CA ASN A 92 -7.74 -9.50 -2.74
C ASN A 92 -8.37 -8.19 -3.22
N GLY A 93 -7.59 -7.32 -3.83
CA GLY A 93 -8.08 -6.04 -4.28
C GLY A 93 -7.25 -5.38 -5.36
N LEU A 94 -7.95 -4.60 -6.18
CA LEU A 94 -7.37 -3.75 -7.19
C LEU A 94 -7.89 -2.32 -7.00
N ASP A 95 -6.97 -1.38 -6.87
CA ASP A 95 -7.29 0.04 -6.85
C ASP A 95 -6.80 0.71 -8.14
N LEU A 96 -7.61 1.63 -8.66
CA LEU A 96 -7.23 2.57 -9.72
C LEU A 96 -7.25 3.98 -9.14
N TRP A 97 -6.20 4.74 -9.35
CA TRP A 97 -6.05 6.09 -8.80
C TRP A 97 -5.64 7.10 -9.85
N GLY A 98 -6.25 8.28 -9.77
CA GLY A 98 -5.84 9.51 -10.44
C GLY A 98 -5.55 10.59 -9.40
N GLU A 99 -4.35 11.17 -9.46
CA GLU A 99 -3.94 12.28 -8.60
C GLU A 99 -3.51 13.48 -9.45
N PHE A 100 -4.02 14.66 -9.11
CA PHE A 100 -3.49 15.93 -9.53
C PHE A 100 -2.83 16.62 -8.34
N ARG A 101 -1.60 17.12 -8.53
CA ARG A 101 -0.93 17.99 -7.58
C ARG A 101 -0.57 19.30 -8.27
N GLY A 102 -1.16 20.39 -7.80
CA GLY A 102 -0.93 21.74 -8.32
C GLY A 102 0.19 22.49 -7.60
N THR A 103 0.58 23.64 -8.17
CA THR A 103 1.67 24.51 -7.67
C THR A 103 1.44 25.06 -6.26
N LEU A 104 0.19 25.28 -5.87
CA LEU A 104 -0.21 25.84 -4.57
C LEU A 104 -0.39 24.75 -3.50
N GLN A 105 0.32 23.62 -3.65
CA GLN A 105 0.19 22.43 -2.80
C GLN A 105 -1.22 21.81 -2.79
N THR A 106 -2.11 22.23 -3.69
CA THR A 106 -3.41 21.60 -3.87
C THR A 106 -3.23 20.16 -4.35
N VAL A 107 -3.82 19.21 -3.63
CA VAL A 107 -3.86 17.81 -4.02
C VAL A 107 -5.32 17.43 -4.23
N PHE A 108 -5.62 16.94 -5.42
CA PHE A 108 -6.89 16.30 -5.73
C PHE A 108 -6.61 14.85 -6.09
N ARG A 109 -7.30 13.92 -5.43
CA ARG A 109 -7.14 12.49 -5.68
C ARG A 109 -8.50 11.85 -5.75
N LEU A 110 -8.71 11.09 -6.82
CA LEU A 110 -9.87 10.22 -6.98
C LEU A 110 -9.37 8.80 -7.17
N GLY A 111 -10.16 7.84 -6.70
CA GLY A 111 -9.86 6.45 -6.92
C GLY A 111 -11.10 5.58 -6.91
N PHE A 112 -10.93 4.41 -7.48
CA PHE A 112 -11.90 3.34 -7.49
C PHE A 112 -11.22 2.10 -6.92
N ARG A 113 -11.92 1.38 -6.04
CA ARG A 113 -11.41 0.18 -5.38
C ARG A 113 -12.37 -0.96 -5.62
N ILE A 114 -11.84 -2.07 -6.11
CA ILE A 114 -12.51 -3.37 -6.13
C ILE A 114 -11.84 -4.22 -5.07
N LYS A 115 -12.66 -4.86 -4.23
CA LYS A 115 -12.18 -5.65 -3.10
C LYS A 115 -13.06 -6.87 -2.91
N GLU A 116 -12.41 -8.01 -2.78
CA GLU A 116 -13.02 -9.30 -2.46
C GLU A 116 -12.46 -9.74 -1.10
N ARG A 117 -13.35 -10.16 -0.20
CA ARG A 117 -13.01 -10.75 1.10
C ARG A 117 -13.63 -12.14 1.17
N ALA A 118 -12.90 -13.10 1.74
CA ALA A 118 -13.43 -14.42 2.06
C ALA A 118 -14.34 -14.37 3.29
#